data_AF-A0A4Y7NJK7-F1
#
_entry.id   AF-A0A4Y7NJK7-F1
#
_cell.length_a   1.000
_cell.length_b   1.000
_cell.length_c   1.000
_cell.angle_alpha   90.00
_cell.angle_beta   90.00
_cell.angle_gamma   90.00
#
_symmetry.space_group_name_H-M   'P 1'
#
loop_
_entity.id
_entity.type
_entity.pdbx_description
1 polymer ?
#
loop_
_entity_poly.entity_id
_entity_poly.type
_entity_poly.pdbx_seq_one_letter_code
_entity_poly.pdbx_strand_id
1 'polypeptide(L)'
;MEKPNIDGTTTENASSIYKAIPVDVRKSLQKQVETLPSPLNFKEGPGFLSKFIRDRTSGDMDEINQEIKKNFPLTNAKVVKTNTARRQKQKKMTSNERRRLGFQKLPREGLKYEQFAELHKLWREYIENFLDLKKSMQAANQEQLHQRIGKADYHGCLLMVTRSKIPSLVGVKGIVVLETKNTFQIICEDDQLRVIPKRDTVFTLTIDKWTFSLFGNHMNLRPSERAARKFKAKPTIDF
;
A
#
# COMPACT_ATOMS: atom_id res chain seq x y z
N MET A 1 -30.83 -59.24 -11.44
CA MET A 1 -29.56 -58.49 -11.38
C MET A 1 -29.86 -57.10 -11.92
N GLU A 2 -30.30 -56.19 -11.06
CA GLU A 2 -29.45 -55.23 -10.31
C GLU A 2 -28.67 -54.29 -11.25
N LYS A 3 -28.67 -52.97 -11.18
CA LYS A 3 -29.42 -51.88 -10.51
C LYS A 3 -29.18 -50.61 -11.37
N PRO A 4 -30.03 -49.57 -11.29
CA PRO A 4 -29.88 -48.29 -12.00
C PRO A 4 -28.96 -47.32 -11.23
N ASN A 5 -28.40 -46.30 -11.91
CA ASN A 5 -27.75 -45.17 -11.21
C ASN A 5 -28.30 -43.80 -11.66
N ILE A 6 -28.76 -43.12 -10.62
CA ILE A 6 -29.21 -41.75 -10.41
C ILE A 6 -28.10 -40.73 -10.65
N ASP A 7 -28.46 -39.52 -11.12
CA ASP A 7 -28.36 -38.30 -10.31
C ASP A 7 -28.71 -37.06 -11.15
N GLY A 8 -29.72 -36.32 -10.68
CA GLY A 8 -29.90 -34.92 -11.04
C GLY A 8 -29.11 -34.03 -10.09
N THR A 9 -28.70 -32.85 -10.53
CA THR A 9 -28.71 -31.64 -9.70
C THR A 9 -28.49 -30.38 -10.53
N THR A 10 -29.46 -29.48 -10.39
CA THR A 10 -29.44 -28.04 -10.58
C THR A 10 -28.09 -27.37 -10.31
N THR A 11 -27.66 -26.46 -11.18
CA THR A 11 -27.07 -25.19 -10.74
C THR A 11 -27.34 -24.10 -11.79
N GLU A 12 -28.15 -23.13 -11.39
CA GLU A 12 -28.32 -21.85 -12.05
C GLU A 12 -26.97 -21.15 -12.14
N ASN A 13 -26.53 -20.82 -13.36
CA ASN A 13 -25.29 -20.08 -13.55
C ASN A 13 -25.61 -18.59 -13.64
N ALA A 14 -25.53 -17.93 -12.48
CA ALA A 14 -25.53 -16.49 -12.34
C ALA A 14 -24.25 -15.89 -12.94
N SER A 15 -24.16 -15.77 -14.27
CA SER A 15 -23.14 -14.93 -14.90
C SER A 15 -23.51 -14.52 -16.34
N SER A 16 -24.36 -13.51 -16.53
CA SER A 16 -24.34 -12.79 -17.81
C SER A 16 -24.92 -11.39 -17.73
N ILE A 17 -24.38 -10.56 -16.84
CA ILE A 17 -24.47 -9.10 -17.02
C ILE A 17 -23.50 -8.65 -18.12
N TYR A 18 -22.44 -9.44 -18.38
CA TYR A 18 -21.50 -9.23 -19.48
C TYR A 18 -21.64 -10.34 -20.52
N LYS A 19 -22.54 -10.18 -21.50
CA LYS A 19 -22.48 -10.97 -22.73
C LYS A 19 -21.24 -10.52 -23.52
N ALA A 20 -20.35 -11.46 -23.83
CA ALA A 20 -19.24 -11.18 -24.74
C ALA A 20 -19.79 -10.78 -26.11
N ILE A 21 -19.22 -9.71 -26.69
CA ILE A 21 -19.59 -9.22 -28.01
C ILE A 21 -19.39 -10.34 -29.05
N PRO A 22 -20.36 -10.58 -29.96
CA PRO A 22 -20.24 -11.60 -31.00
C PRO A 22 -18.94 -11.48 -31.81
N VAL A 23 -18.36 -12.63 -32.15
CA VAL A 23 -17.03 -12.74 -32.78
C VAL A 23 -16.95 -11.97 -34.10
N ASP A 24 -18.05 -11.89 -34.85
CA ASP A 24 -18.10 -11.20 -36.13
C ASP A 24 -18.03 -9.68 -35.99
N VAL A 25 -18.64 -9.13 -34.93
CA VAL A 25 -18.53 -7.72 -34.57
C VAL A 25 -17.12 -7.41 -34.06
N ARG A 26 -16.47 -8.37 -33.38
CA ARG A 26 -15.07 -8.22 -32.95
C ARG A 26 -14.12 -8.16 -34.15
N LYS A 27 -14.32 -9.00 -35.17
CA LYS A 27 -13.51 -9.03 -36.39
C LYS A 27 -13.73 -7.78 -37.26
N SER A 28 -14.96 -7.29 -37.38
CA SER A 28 -15.23 -6.05 -38.12
C SER A 28 -14.62 -4.83 -37.44
N LEU A 29 -14.71 -4.74 -36.10
CA LEU A 29 -14.05 -3.69 -35.32
C LEU A 29 -12.52 -3.78 -35.39
N GLN A 30 -11.94 -4.99 -35.33
CA GLN A 30 -10.49 -5.17 -35.48
C GLN A 30 -9.99 -4.74 -36.85
N LYS A 31 -10.73 -5.05 -37.92
CA LYS A 31 -10.39 -4.61 -39.29
C LYS A 31 -10.49 -3.09 -39.46
N GLN A 32 -11.37 -2.43 -38.71
CA GLN A 32 -11.42 -0.96 -38.62
C GLN A 32 -10.30 -0.36 -37.77
N VAL A 33 -9.83 -1.08 -36.74
CA VAL A 33 -8.70 -0.65 -35.89
C VAL A 33 -7.36 -0.83 -36.59
N GLU A 34 -7.20 -1.84 -37.45
CA GLU A 34 -5.99 -2.04 -38.27
C GLU A 34 -5.82 -1.01 -39.38
N THR A 35 -6.92 -0.42 -39.88
CA THR A 35 -6.86 0.68 -40.86
C THR A 35 -6.70 2.06 -40.22
N LEU A 36 -6.80 2.14 -38.88
CA LEU A 36 -6.53 3.35 -38.12
C LEU A 36 -5.07 3.35 -37.64
N PRO A 37 -4.33 4.46 -37.74
CA PRO A 37 -3.03 4.56 -37.12
C PRO A 37 -3.14 4.38 -35.59
N SER A 38 -2.10 3.80 -34.99
CA SER A 38 -1.99 3.49 -33.55
C SER A 38 -2.48 4.64 -32.66
N PRO A 39 -3.03 4.36 -31.45
CA PRO A 39 -3.60 5.39 -30.58
C PRO A 39 -2.57 6.50 -30.36
N LEU A 40 -2.92 7.69 -30.88
CA LEU A 40 -2.00 8.80 -31.03
C LEU A 40 -1.53 9.31 -29.66
N ASN A 41 -0.22 9.34 -29.48
CA ASN A 41 0.41 10.08 -28.41
C ASN A 41 0.21 11.58 -28.75
N PHE A 42 -0.85 12.20 -28.22
CA PHE A 42 -1.27 13.58 -28.49
C PHE A 42 -0.24 14.67 -28.06
N LYS A 43 0.97 14.25 -27.69
CA LYS A 43 2.09 15.13 -27.34
C LYS A 43 2.87 15.61 -28.56
N GLU A 44 2.82 14.89 -29.68
CA GLU A 44 3.33 15.38 -30.94
C GLU A 44 2.22 16.21 -31.59
N GLY A 45 2.45 17.50 -31.77
CA GLY A 45 1.42 18.45 -32.23
C GLY A 45 0.93 18.20 -33.68
N PRO A 46 0.67 19.24 -34.50
CA PRO A 46 -0.04 19.09 -35.78
C PRO A 46 0.67 18.25 -36.86
N GLY A 47 1.84 17.66 -36.56
CA GLY A 47 2.60 16.80 -37.47
C GLY A 47 1.87 15.52 -37.91
N PHE A 48 0.84 15.09 -37.17
CA PHE A 48 -0.04 14.02 -37.63
C PHE A 48 -0.91 14.46 -38.81
N LEU A 49 -1.55 15.63 -38.72
CA LEU A 49 -2.42 16.15 -39.78
C LEU A 49 -1.65 16.39 -41.07
N SER A 50 -0.43 16.93 -40.98
CA SER A 50 0.41 17.15 -42.15
C SER A 50 0.80 15.84 -42.84
N LYS A 51 1.09 14.77 -42.07
CA LYS A 51 1.38 13.43 -42.65
C LYS A 51 0.14 12.81 -43.29
N PHE A 52 -1.01 12.92 -42.64
CA PHE A 52 -2.27 12.33 -43.12
C PHE A 52 -2.79 12.98 -44.40
N ILE A 53 -2.63 14.30 -44.53
CA ILE A 53 -3.06 15.06 -45.72
C ILE A 53 -2.09 14.88 -46.88
N ARG A 54 -0.77 14.77 -46.58
CA ARG A 54 0.27 14.55 -47.59
C ARG A 54 0.00 13.35 -48.49
N ASP A 55 -0.50 12.26 -47.92
CA ASP A 55 -0.72 11.01 -48.67
C ASP A 55 -2.01 11.03 -49.52
N ARG A 56 -2.85 12.07 -49.38
CA ARG A 56 -4.20 12.12 -49.96
C ARG A 56 -4.47 13.36 -50.81
N THR A 57 -3.51 14.25 -50.95
CA THR A 57 -3.69 15.50 -51.69
C THR A 57 -2.38 15.89 -52.39
N SER A 58 -2.44 16.24 -53.67
CA SER A 58 -1.27 16.59 -54.50
C SER A 58 -0.94 18.10 -54.51
N GLY A 59 -1.56 18.89 -53.62
CA GLY A 59 -1.40 20.34 -53.55
C GLY A 59 -0.14 20.78 -52.81
N ASP A 60 0.20 22.07 -52.93
CA ASP A 60 1.37 22.64 -52.25
C ASP A 60 1.22 22.54 -50.73
N MET A 61 2.16 21.82 -50.10
CA MET A 61 2.09 21.44 -48.69
C MET A 61 2.24 22.65 -47.78
N ASP A 62 2.92 23.71 -48.23
CA ASP A 62 3.16 24.89 -47.42
C ASP A 62 1.91 25.77 -47.28
N GLU A 63 1.11 25.87 -48.34
CA GLU A 63 -0.17 26.59 -48.33
C GLU A 63 -1.19 25.85 -47.46
N ILE A 64 -1.28 24.52 -47.60
CA ILE A 64 -2.15 23.68 -46.77
C ILE A 64 -1.75 23.77 -45.29
N ASN A 65 -0.45 23.76 -44.98
CA ASN A 65 0.03 23.91 -43.61
C ASN A 65 -0.26 25.31 -43.02
N GLN A 66 -0.24 26.37 -43.84
CA GLN A 66 -0.66 27.71 -43.41
C GLN A 66 -2.16 27.74 -43.11
N GLU A 67 -2.99 27.14 -43.95
CA GLU A 67 -4.45 27.11 -43.77
C GLU A 67 -4.84 26.26 -42.55
N ILE A 68 -4.14 25.15 -42.30
CA ILE A 68 -4.31 24.34 -41.07
C ILE A 68 -3.91 25.17 -39.85
N LYS A 69 -2.78 25.87 -39.85
CA LYS A 69 -2.39 26.72 -38.71
C LYS A 69 -3.40 27.83 -38.44
N LYS A 70 -4.01 28.37 -39.50
CA LYS A 70 -4.99 29.47 -39.43
C LYS A 70 -6.36 29.00 -38.96
N ASN A 71 -6.81 27.83 -39.40
CA ASN A 71 -8.19 27.36 -39.20
C ASN A 71 -8.32 26.21 -38.18
N PHE A 72 -7.23 25.65 -37.65
CA PHE A 72 -7.28 24.57 -36.68
C PHE A 72 -7.27 25.12 -35.23
N PRO A 73 -8.43 25.23 -34.55
CA PRO A 73 -8.55 25.98 -33.29
C PRO A 73 -7.93 25.25 -32.09
N LEU A 74 -7.48 23.99 -32.29
CA LEU A 74 -7.04 23.09 -31.22
C LEU A 74 -5.55 23.24 -30.86
N THR A 75 -4.76 24.00 -31.63
CA THR A 75 -3.30 24.13 -31.38
C THR A 75 -2.97 25.24 -30.37
N ASN A 76 -3.79 26.30 -30.32
CA ASN A 76 -3.58 27.45 -29.42
C ASN A 76 -4.67 27.59 -28.35
N ALA A 77 -5.60 26.64 -28.26
CA ALA A 77 -6.46 26.55 -27.10
C ALA A 77 -5.60 26.19 -25.88
N LYS A 78 -5.06 27.21 -25.19
CA LYS A 78 -4.70 27.07 -23.78
C LYS A 78 -5.93 26.44 -23.15
N VAL A 79 -5.82 25.21 -22.67
CA VAL A 79 -6.87 24.60 -21.87
C VAL A 79 -7.06 25.57 -20.71
N VAL A 80 -8.07 26.44 -20.84
CA VAL A 80 -8.53 27.27 -19.74
C VAL A 80 -8.98 26.22 -18.77
N LYS A 81 -8.15 25.98 -17.75
CA LYS A 81 -8.53 25.11 -16.64
C LYS A 81 -9.81 25.73 -16.12
N THR A 82 -10.95 25.19 -16.53
CA THR A 82 -12.24 25.55 -15.97
C THR A 82 -12.00 25.45 -14.49
N ASN A 83 -12.21 26.56 -13.79
CA ASN A 83 -11.88 26.73 -12.38
C ASN A 83 -12.73 25.69 -11.65
N THR A 84 -12.21 24.48 -11.53
CA THR A 84 -12.97 23.30 -11.16
C THR A 84 -13.29 23.59 -9.72
N ALA A 85 -14.55 23.94 -9.44
CA ALA A 85 -15.00 24.47 -8.16
C ALA A 85 -14.26 23.70 -7.08
N ARG A 86 -13.36 24.39 -6.36
CA ARG A 86 -12.33 23.78 -5.53
C ARG A 86 -13.05 22.87 -4.55
N ARG A 87 -13.08 21.56 -4.84
CA ARG A 87 -13.94 20.59 -4.16
C ARG A 87 -13.75 20.80 -2.67
N GLN A 88 -14.78 21.32 -1.98
CA GLN A 88 -14.64 21.72 -0.59
C GLN A 88 -14.20 20.49 0.18
N LYS A 89 -12.94 20.48 0.62
CA LYS A 89 -12.41 19.35 1.37
C LYS A 89 -13.23 19.30 2.65
N GLN A 90 -13.97 18.20 2.83
CA GLN A 90 -14.70 17.98 4.07
C GLN A 90 -13.75 18.23 5.25
N LYS A 91 -14.23 19.01 6.23
CA LYS A 91 -13.45 19.38 7.41
C LYS A 91 -13.14 18.10 8.18
N LYS A 92 -11.92 17.58 8.02
CA LYS A 92 -11.44 16.44 8.80
C LYS A 92 -11.13 16.92 10.21
N MET A 93 -11.51 16.11 11.20
CA MET A 93 -11.16 16.33 12.60
C MET A 93 -9.67 16.61 12.75
N THR A 94 -9.33 17.70 13.45
CA THR A 94 -7.92 18.05 13.70
C THR A 94 -7.27 17.06 14.66
N SER A 95 -5.93 17.02 14.70
CA SER A 95 -5.22 16.15 15.64
C SER A 95 -5.56 16.47 17.11
N ASN A 96 -5.82 17.75 17.43
CA ASN A 96 -6.20 18.18 18.78
C ASN A 96 -7.60 17.67 19.15
N GLU A 97 -8.53 17.73 18.19
CA GLU A 97 -9.90 17.26 18.37
C GLU A 97 -9.95 15.74 18.58
N ARG A 98 -9.16 14.98 17.81
CA ARG A 98 -9.00 13.53 18.01
C ARG A 98 -8.39 13.18 19.36
N ARG A 99 -7.46 14.01 19.86
CA ARG A 99 -6.85 13.83 21.19
C ARG A 99 -7.86 14.12 22.30
N ARG A 100 -8.70 15.16 22.16
CA ARG A 100 -9.79 15.47 23.09
C ARG A 100 -10.79 14.33 23.19
N LEU A 101 -11.13 13.72 22.05
CA LEU A 101 -12.04 12.57 21.96
C LEU A 101 -11.40 11.23 22.35
N GLY A 102 -10.10 11.21 22.65
CA GLY A 102 -9.45 10.01 23.18
C GLY A 102 -9.27 8.86 22.18
N PHE A 103 -9.35 9.09 20.86
CA PHE A 103 -9.27 8.03 19.84
C PHE A 103 -8.06 7.08 19.95
N GLN A 104 -6.95 7.54 20.54
CA GLN A 104 -5.71 6.75 20.70
C GLN A 104 -5.50 6.28 22.15
N LYS A 105 -6.50 6.40 23.02
CA LYS A 105 -6.45 5.91 24.41
C LYS A 105 -7.22 4.60 24.47
N LEU A 106 -6.51 3.53 24.80
CA LEU A 106 -7.14 2.27 25.11
C LEU A 106 -7.67 2.29 26.55
N PRO A 107 -8.81 1.61 26.82
CA PRO A 107 -9.20 1.29 28.19
C PRO A 107 -8.06 0.55 28.89
N ARG A 108 -7.78 0.93 30.14
CA ARG A 108 -6.74 0.25 30.95
C ARG A 108 -7.25 -1.02 31.60
N GLU A 109 -8.57 -1.14 31.73
CA GLU A 109 -9.26 -2.22 32.43
C GLU A 109 -10.13 -3.00 31.43
N GLY A 110 -10.25 -4.31 31.65
CA GLY A 110 -11.08 -5.21 30.84
C GLY A 110 -10.41 -5.79 29.58
N LEU A 111 -9.15 -5.45 29.32
CA LEU A 111 -8.36 -6.04 28.24
C LEU A 111 -7.70 -7.33 28.74
N LYS A 112 -8.08 -8.47 28.19
CA LYS A 112 -7.45 -9.76 28.51
C LYS A 112 -6.38 -10.11 27.49
N TYR A 113 -5.26 -10.64 27.96
CA TYR A 113 -4.14 -11.09 27.13
C TYR A 113 -4.58 -12.15 26.11
N GLU A 114 -5.46 -13.07 26.51
CA GLU A 114 -5.99 -14.14 25.66
C GLU A 114 -6.65 -13.62 24.37
N GLN A 115 -7.37 -12.50 24.45
CA GLN A 115 -8.03 -11.90 23.28
C GLN A 115 -7.01 -11.41 22.23
N PHE A 116 -5.81 -11.04 22.68
CA PHE A 116 -4.74 -10.60 21.79
C PHE A 116 -3.86 -11.75 21.28
N ALA A 117 -4.02 -12.97 21.81
CA ALA A 117 -3.30 -14.13 21.30
C ALA A 117 -3.70 -14.45 19.84
N GLU A 118 -4.97 -14.28 19.49
CA GLU A 118 -5.44 -14.41 18.10
C GLU A 118 -4.83 -13.35 17.18
N LEU A 119 -4.72 -12.11 17.67
CA LEU A 119 -4.06 -11.02 16.96
C LEU A 119 -2.58 -11.35 16.70
N HIS A 120 -1.91 -11.95 17.68
CA HIS A 120 -0.53 -12.40 17.52
C HIS A 120 -0.41 -13.53 16.49
N LYS A 121 -1.35 -14.48 16.46
CA LYS A 121 -1.38 -15.53 15.43
C LYS A 121 -1.45 -14.94 14.02
N LEU A 122 -2.36 -13.99 13.79
CA LEU A 122 -2.47 -13.31 12.50
C LEU A 122 -1.19 -12.55 12.14
N TRP A 123 -0.58 -11.87 13.12
CA TRP A 123 0.67 -11.15 12.90
C TRP A 123 1.82 -12.08 12.52
N ARG A 124 1.91 -13.29 13.11
CA ARG A 124 2.93 -14.29 12.73
C ARG A 124 2.80 -14.70 11.27
N GLU A 125 1.59 -15.04 10.83
CA GLU A 125 1.33 -15.40 9.42
C GLU A 125 1.66 -14.23 8.48
N TYR A 126 1.34 -13.00 8.87
CA TYR A 126 1.72 -11.81 8.11
C TYR A 126 3.24 -11.66 7.99
N ILE A 127 3.97 -11.70 9.10
CA ILE A 127 5.40 -11.38 9.12
C ILE A 127 6.23 -12.47 8.44
N GLU A 128 5.82 -13.74 8.56
CA GLU A 128 6.47 -14.86 7.87
C GLU A 128 6.39 -14.69 6.34
N ASN A 129 5.20 -14.35 5.84
CA ASN A 129 4.98 -14.09 4.41
C ASN A 129 5.68 -12.81 3.94
N PHE A 130 5.70 -11.77 4.77
CA PHE A 130 6.30 -10.48 4.43
C PHE A 130 7.83 -10.52 4.37
N LEU A 131 8.46 -11.28 5.27
CA LEU A 131 9.92 -11.44 5.33
C LEU A 131 10.44 -12.54 4.38
N ASP A 132 9.58 -13.44 3.90
CA ASP A 132 9.94 -14.60 3.06
C ASP A 132 11.15 -15.36 3.63
N LEU A 133 11.07 -15.67 4.94
CA LEU A 133 12.19 -16.21 5.74
C LEU A 133 12.76 -17.51 5.16
N LYS A 134 11.94 -18.28 4.43
CA LYS A 134 12.34 -19.52 3.76
C LYS A 134 13.37 -19.30 2.65
N LYS A 135 13.36 -18.14 1.97
CA LYS A 135 14.33 -17.80 0.92
C LYS A 135 15.50 -16.95 1.42
N SER A 136 15.37 -16.35 2.60
CA SER A 136 16.30 -15.33 3.11
C SER A 136 17.51 -15.87 3.88
N MET A 137 17.78 -17.19 3.83
CA MET A 137 18.98 -17.79 4.44
C MET A 137 20.30 -17.38 3.76
N GLN A 138 20.24 -16.72 2.60
CA GLN A 138 21.43 -16.27 1.87
C GLN A 138 21.87 -14.88 2.35
N ALA A 139 23.15 -14.74 2.72
CA ALA A 139 23.72 -13.52 3.31
C ALA A 139 23.53 -12.24 2.46
N ALA A 140 23.37 -12.37 1.13
CA ALA A 140 23.12 -11.26 0.22
C ALA A 140 21.80 -10.52 0.46
N ASN A 141 20.84 -11.12 1.20
CA ASN A 141 19.52 -10.55 1.43
C ASN A 141 19.34 -9.88 2.81
N GLN A 142 20.36 -9.84 3.66
CA GLN A 142 20.25 -9.29 5.02
C GLN A 142 19.87 -7.80 5.04
N GLU A 143 20.42 -7.00 4.13
CA GLU A 143 20.06 -5.57 4.06
C GLU A 143 18.60 -5.38 3.65
N GLN A 144 18.12 -6.14 2.67
CA GLN A 144 16.72 -6.11 2.26
C GLN A 144 15.80 -6.58 3.40
N LEU A 145 16.23 -7.59 4.16
CA LEU A 145 15.51 -8.07 5.34
C LEU A 145 15.39 -6.98 6.41
N HIS A 146 16.49 -6.28 6.74
CA HIS A 146 16.48 -5.15 7.68
C HIS A 146 15.56 -4.01 7.20
N GLN A 147 15.58 -3.70 5.90
CA GLN A 147 14.69 -2.69 5.32
C GLN A 147 13.22 -3.11 5.38
N ARG A 148 12.90 -4.38 5.16
CA ARG A 148 11.53 -4.92 5.29
C ARG A 148 11.08 -4.83 6.74
N ILE A 149 11.87 -5.35 7.68
CA ILE A 149 11.55 -5.27 9.12
C ILE A 149 11.31 -3.82 9.53
N GLY A 150 12.19 -2.89 9.14
CA GLY A 150 12.02 -1.47 9.43
C GLY A 150 10.70 -0.89 8.89
N LYS A 151 10.10 -1.44 7.82
CA LYS A 151 8.82 -1.00 7.25
C LYS A 151 7.60 -1.80 7.74
N ALA A 152 7.82 -2.90 8.45
CA ALA A 152 6.76 -3.79 8.88
C ALA A 152 5.78 -3.11 9.86
N ASP A 153 4.61 -3.71 9.97
CA ASP A 153 3.67 -3.41 11.05
C ASP A 153 4.01 -4.24 12.30
N TYR A 154 3.87 -3.63 13.48
CA TYR A 154 4.10 -4.28 14.77
C TYR A 154 2.84 -4.39 15.63
N HIS A 155 1.65 -4.01 15.14
CA HIS A 155 0.39 -4.33 15.81
C HIS A 155 0.22 -5.87 15.87
N GLY A 156 0.10 -6.43 17.08
CA GLY A 156 0.07 -7.88 17.30
C GLY A 156 1.45 -8.54 17.46
N CYS A 157 2.54 -7.77 17.38
CA CYS A 157 3.88 -8.30 17.60
C CYS A 157 4.13 -8.60 19.08
N LEU A 158 4.73 -9.76 19.38
CA LEU A 158 5.26 -10.07 20.71
C LEU A 158 6.64 -9.41 20.85
N LEU A 159 6.74 -8.40 21.70
CA LEU A 159 7.97 -7.67 21.97
C LEU A 159 8.44 -7.89 23.40
N MET A 160 9.77 -7.97 23.56
CA MET A 160 10.43 -7.98 24.86
C MET A 160 11.41 -6.81 24.95
N VAL A 161 11.41 -6.09 26.07
CA VAL A 161 12.41 -5.04 26.31
C VAL A 161 13.70 -5.66 26.81
N THR A 162 14.76 -5.61 26.03
CA THR A 162 16.08 -6.15 26.43
C THR A 162 16.94 -5.09 27.12
N ARG A 163 16.87 -3.84 26.65
CA ARG A 163 17.61 -2.72 27.25
C ARG A 163 16.73 -1.49 27.25
N SER A 164 16.76 -0.72 28.33
CA SER A 164 16.11 0.59 28.39
C SER A 164 16.87 1.48 29.35
N LYS A 165 16.83 2.79 29.12
CA LYS A 165 17.27 3.79 30.11
C LYS A 165 16.48 3.69 31.42
N ILE A 166 15.24 3.19 31.36
CA ILE A 166 14.36 3.03 32.52
C ILE A 166 14.44 1.55 32.97
N PRO A 167 15.07 1.25 34.13
CA PRO A 167 15.29 -0.14 34.55
C PRO A 167 14.01 -0.93 34.78
N SER A 168 12.93 -0.27 35.22
CA SER A 168 11.63 -0.93 35.48
C SER A 168 10.95 -1.50 34.24
N LEU A 169 11.38 -1.10 33.05
CA LEU A 169 10.84 -1.59 31.79
C LEU A 169 11.64 -2.77 31.23
N VAL A 170 12.83 -3.05 31.75
CA VAL A 170 13.69 -4.13 31.28
C VAL A 170 13.07 -5.48 31.64
N GLY A 171 13.04 -6.41 30.67
CA GLY A 171 12.45 -7.73 30.83
C GLY A 171 10.94 -7.78 30.60
N VAL A 172 10.27 -6.64 30.43
CA VAL A 172 8.84 -6.62 30.12
C VAL A 172 8.60 -7.24 28.74
N LYS A 173 7.74 -8.25 28.71
CA LYS A 173 7.32 -8.98 27.51
C LYS A 173 5.81 -8.87 27.34
N GLY A 174 5.35 -8.60 26.12
CA GLY A 174 3.93 -8.49 25.83
C GLY A 174 3.60 -8.28 24.36
N ILE A 175 2.31 -8.41 24.03
CA ILE A 175 1.79 -8.21 22.68
C ILE A 175 1.51 -6.72 22.47
N VAL A 176 1.97 -6.14 21.37
CA VAL A 176 1.68 -4.74 21.03
C VAL A 176 0.24 -4.61 20.58
N VAL A 177 -0.55 -3.88 21.36
CA VAL A 177 -1.94 -3.54 21.00
C VAL A 177 -1.95 -2.27 20.14
N LEU A 178 -1.25 -1.23 20.61
CA LEU A 178 -1.24 0.06 19.93
C LEU A 178 0.15 0.63 19.78
N GLU A 179 0.54 0.81 18.53
CA GLU A 179 1.71 1.59 18.16
C GLU A 179 1.35 3.07 17.95
N THR A 180 2.10 3.97 18.58
CA THR A 180 2.07 5.40 18.28
C THR A 180 3.42 5.86 17.74
N LYS A 181 3.56 7.17 17.46
CA LYS A 181 4.84 7.73 16.99
C LYS A 181 5.99 7.42 17.95
N ASN A 182 5.76 7.54 19.26
CA ASN A 182 6.83 7.52 20.26
C ASN A 182 6.69 6.39 21.28
N THR A 183 5.57 5.67 21.30
CA THR A 183 5.30 4.65 22.32
C THR A 183 4.74 3.38 21.70
N PHE A 184 4.98 2.26 22.38
CA PHE A 184 4.27 1.01 22.21
C PHE A 184 3.39 0.77 23.43
N GLN A 185 2.12 0.49 23.23
CA GLN A 185 1.24 0.02 24.28
C GLN A 185 1.17 -1.49 24.15
N ILE A 186 1.69 -2.19 25.16
CA ILE A 186 1.76 -3.65 25.17
C ILE A 186 0.86 -4.21 26.27
N ILE A 187 0.18 -5.30 25.98
CA ILE A 187 -0.51 -6.11 26.97
C ILE A 187 0.43 -7.21 27.42
N CYS A 188 0.65 -7.31 28.73
CA CYS A 188 1.51 -8.33 29.33
C CYS A 188 0.66 -9.53 29.78
N GLU A 189 1.32 -10.64 30.14
CA GLU A 189 0.65 -11.87 30.59
C GLU A 189 -0.12 -11.69 31.92
N ASP A 190 0.09 -10.58 32.63
CA ASP A 190 -0.64 -10.16 33.84
C ASP A 190 -1.93 -9.36 33.55
N ASP A 191 -2.40 -9.37 32.29
CA ASP A 191 -3.53 -8.58 31.81
C ASP A 191 -3.37 -7.05 32.00
N GLN A 192 -2.15 -6.58 32.27
CA GLN A 192 -1.87 -5.15 32.44
C GLN A 192 -1.36 -4.51 31.15
N LEU A 193 -2.00 -3.40 30.78
CA LEU A 193 -1.56 -2.57 29.66
C LEU A 193 -0.43 -1.64 30.09
N ARG A 194 0.77 -1.83 29.53
CA ARG A 194 1.96 -1.01 29.79
C ARG A 194 2.30 -0.15 28.58
N VAL A 195 2.59 1.12 28.83
CA VAL A 195 3.00 2.07 27.77
C VAL A 195 4.50 2.28 27.82
N ILE A 196 5.21 1.73 26.84
CA ILE A 196 6.67 1.79 26.76
C ILE A 196 7.09 2.88 25.77
N PRO A 197 7.94 3.83 26.17
CA PRO A 197 8.56 4.77 25.24
C PRO A 197 9.55 4.06 24.33
N LYS A 198 9.54 4.41 23.04
CA LYS A 198 10.50 3.90 22.05
C LYS A 198 11.88 4.54 22.21
N ARG A 199 11.95 5.76 22.75
CA ARG A 199 13.22 6.44 22.98
C ARG A 199 14.06 5.66 23.99
N ASP A 200 15.35 5.54 23.72
CA ASP A 200 16.38 4.93 24.57
C ASP A 200 16.00 3.53 25.07
N THR A 201 15.30 2.79 24.21
CA THR A 201 14.82 1.43 24.49
C THR A 201 15.11 0.52 23.30
N VAL A 202 15.58 -0.69 23.59
CA VAL A 202 15.85 -1.77 22.64
C VAL A 202 14.85 -2.88 22.89
N PHE A 203 14.12 -3.22 21.84
CA PHE A 203 13.14 -4.29 21.84
C PHE A 203 13.72 -5.49 21.10
N THR A 204 13.44 -6.68 21.59
CA THR A 204 13.75 -7.93 20.92
C THR A 204 12.43 -8.56 20.47
N LEU A 205 12.41 -9.02 19.23
CA LEU A 205 11.32 -9.79 18.66
C LEU A 205 11.84 -11.14 18.21
N THR A 206 11.06 -12.19 18.44
CA THR A 206 11.39 -13.56 18.05
C THR A 206 10.34 -14.03 17.04
N ILE A 207 10.79 -14.42 15.85
CA ILE A 207 9.96 -15.01 14.80
C ILE A 207 10.57 -16.36 14.46
N ASP A 208 9.90 -17.44 14.86
CA ASP A 208 10.38 -18.81 14.72
C ASP A 208 11.83 -18.94 15.23
N LYS A 209 12.80 -19.24 14.37
CA LYS A 209 14.23 -19.37 14.74
C LYS A 209 15.02 -18.05 14.71
N TRP A 210 14.41 -16.96 14.26
CA TRP A 210 15.06 -15.68 14.07
C TRP A 210 14.78 -14.74 15.24
N THR A 211 15.81 -14.06 15.71
CA THR A 211 15.69 -13.04 16.75
C THR A 211 16.19 -11.72 16.18
N PHE A 212 15.34 -10.69 16.18
CA PHE A 212 15.70 -9.36 15.71
C PHE A 212 15.70 -8.36 16.86
N SER A 213 16.74 -7.54 16.90
CA SER A 213 16.86 -6.41 17.81
C SER A 213 16.38 -5.13 17.13
N LEU A 214 15.34 -4.52 17.66
CA LEU A 214 14.78 -3.24 17.23
C LEU A 214 15.25 -2.12 18.15
N PHE A 215 15.94 -1.16 17.56
CA PHE A 215 16.33 0.05 18.27
C PHE A 215 15.20 1.07 18.21
N GLY A 216 14.58 1.33 19.35
CA GLY A 216 13.42 2.21 19.43
C GLY A 216 13.72 3.66 19.00
N ASN A 217 14.96 4.15 19.17
CA ASN A 217 15.41 5.45 18.66
C ASN A 217 15.20 5.62 17.14
N HIS A 218 15.27 4.53 16.38
CA HIS A 218 15.01 4.52 14.93
C HIS A 218 13.53 4.31 14.58
N MET A 219 12.70 3.92 15.55
CA MET A 219 11.29 3.57 15.40
C MET A 219 10.33 4.69 15.83
N ASN A 220 10.85 5.91 16.06
CA ASN A 220 10.11 7.10 16.48
C ASN A 220 9.25 7.72 15.34
N LEU A 221 8.51 6.88 14.63
CA LEU A 221 7.65 7.20 13.49
C LEU A 221 6.29 6.56 13.68
N ARG A 222 5.28 7.14 13.03
CA ARG A 222 3.96 6.51 12.96
C ARG A 222 4.03 5.30 12.02
N PRO A 223 3.28 4.20 12.25
CA PRO A 223 3.27 3.04 11.37
C PRO A 223 3.04 3.41 9.89
N SER A 224 2.07 4.31 9.64
CA SER A 224 1.75 4.79 8.29
C SER A 224 2.88 5.57 7.61
N GLU A 225 3.63 6.37 8.39
CA GLU A 225 4.79 7.10 7.88
C GLU A 225 5.96 6.15 7.63
N ARG A 226 6.10 5.11 8.46
CA ARG A 226 7.18 4.15 8.43
C ARG A 226 7.16 3.29 7.17
N ALA A 227 5.99 2.77 6.79
CA ALA A 227 5.83 1.93 5.60
C ALA A 227 6.30 2.62 4.30
N ALA A 228 6.05 3.92 4.16
CA ALA A 228 6.44 4.70 2.98
C ALA A 228 7.87 5.26 3.04
N ARG A 229 8.55 5.17 4.19
CA ARG A 229 9.83 5.83 4.40
C ARG A 229 10.98 5.04 3.79
N LYS A 230 11.89 5.75 3.13
CA LYS A 230 13.21 5.23 2.78
C LYS A 230 14.14 5.42 3.99
N PHE A 231 14.52 4.32 4.62
CA PHE A 231 15.49 4.36 5.72
C PHE A 231 16.88 4.67 5.17
N LYS A 232 17.59 5.56 5.85
CA LYS A 232 18.99 5.87 5.60
C LYS A 232 19.80 5.36 6.78
N ALA A 233 21.00 4.88 6.53
CA ALA A 233 21.93 4.54 7.60
C ALA A 233 22.12 5.78 8.50
N LYS A 234 21.95 5.58 9.80
CA LYS A 234 22.27 6.56 10.83
C LYS A 234 23.41 6.01 11.69
N PRO A 235 24.30 6.89 12.19
CA PRO A 235 25.43 6.45 13.01
C PRO A 235 24.97 5.76 14.29
N THR A 236 25.91 5.02 14.86
CA THR A 236 25.78 4.13 16.02
C THR A 236 25.06 4.79 17.19
N ILE A 237 24.22 4.02 17.83
CA ILE A 237 23.34 4.46 18.91
C ILE A 237 24.16 4.37 20.19
N ASP A 238 24.44 5.53 20.80
CA ASP A 238 25.05 5.57 22.12
C ASP A 238 24.02 5.14 23.17
N PHE A 239 24.48 4.30 24.11
CA PHE A 239 23.74 3.85 25.28
C PHE A 239 24.14 4.68 26.50
#